data_AF-A0A1Q2CQC4-F1
#
_entry.id   AF-A0A1Q2CQC4-F1
#
_cell.length_a   1.000
_cell.length_b   1.000
_cell.length_c   1.000
_cell.angle_alpha   90.00
_cell.angle_beta   90.00
_cell.angle_gamma   90.00
#
_symmetry.space_group_name_H-M   'P 1'
#
loop_
_entity.id
_entity.type
_entity.pdbx_description
1 polymer ?
#
loop_
_entity_poly.entity_id
_entity_poly.type
_entity_poly.pdbx_seq_one_letter_code
_entity_poly.pdbx_strand_id
1 'polypeptide(L)'
;MSEQTPPDPIAPLIVSAEAVASKDPYDVILSNIEVVNELAALLGPDELPAAALISYYTDFYQAQMANGGFSQFAFNSEASPLVLECVAAGLEQMGAAQHAAVFSRARAELDAMSTEDIEDFLESDLFGENPVRDRLDAAAVGFAEAEDDLVIRNAAYLMSQPDVVVLPEEEIQGLIRDLLAELPDLAEREAALEDMPQPDFVYIAIGLCERAGLTLDRITAGSPGEGGEIDWFFLTDKGLHRYETVGDEAVLYPGEGDEEILRARIADLLPVG
;
A
#
# COMPACT_ATOMS: atom_id res chain seq x y z
N MET A 1 -24.67 -13.16 23.41
CA MET A 1 -23.84 -13.18 22.20
C MET A 1 -22.45 -13.49 22.70
N SER A 2 -21.93 -14.67 22.40
CA SER A 2 -20.60 -15.07 22.86
C SER A 2 -19.57 -14.23 22.12
N GLU A 3 -18.79 -13.43 22.83
CA GLU A 3 -17.53 -12.89 22.32
C GLU A 3 -16.66 -14.09 21.96
N GLN A 4 -16.52 -14.38 20.67
CA GLN A 4 -15.43 -15.22 20.20
C GLN A 4 -14.19 -14.33 20.31
N THR A 5 -13.27 -14.71 21.19
CA THR A 5 -11.90 -14.20 21.16
C THR A 5 -11.40 -14.33 19.71
N PRO A 6 -10.87 -13.26 19.09
CA PRO A 6 -10.29 -13.38 17.76
C PRO A 6 -9.23 -14.49 17.79
N PRO A 7 -9.13 -15.30 16.72
CA PRO A 7 -8.11 -16.33 16.65
C PRO A 7 -6.72 -15.70 16.90
N ASP A 8 -5.83 -16.47 17.53
CA ASP A 8 -4.42 -16.05 17.64
C ASP A 8 -3.89 -15.80 16.22
N PRO A 9 -3.09 -14.74 16.00
CA PRO A 9 -2.54 -14.45 14.68
C PRO A 9 -1.75 -15.66 14.16
N ILE A 10 -1.89 -15.93 12.87
CA ILE A 10 -1.21 -17.06 12.22
C ILE A 10 0.29 -16.76 12.13
N ALA A 11 0.64 -15.51 11.81
CA ALA A 11 2.02 -15.07 11.67
C ALA A 11 2.60 -14.45 12.95
N PRO A 12 3.89 -14.70 13.25
CA PRO A 12 4.62 -13.95 14.26
C PRO A 12 4.99 -12.55 13.74
N LEU A 13 5.29 -11.62 14.65
CA LEU A 13 5.91 -10.35 14.28
C LEU A 13 7.39 -10.60 13.92
N ILE A 14 7.80 -10.33 12.68
CA ILE A 14 9.16 -10.61 12.20
C ILE A 14 9.87 -9.29 11.85
N VAL A 15 11.15 -9.19 12.22
CA VAL A 15 12.07 -8.11 11.82
C VAL A 15 13.42 -8.73 11.47
N SER A 16 14.11 -8.23 10.43
CA SER A 16 15.41 -8.76 10.04
C SER A 16 16.52 -8.38 11.04
N ALA A 17 17.48 -9.29 11.22
CA ALA A 17 18.65 -9.06 12.06
C ALA A 17 19.52 -7.92 11.50
N GLU A 18 19.57 -7.79 10.18
CA GLU A 18 20.24 -6.74 9.44
C GLU A 18 19.63 -5.36 9.74
N ALA A 19 18.30 -5.25 9.73
CA ALA A 19 17.59 -4.04 10.10
C ALA A 19 17.84 -3.65 11.56
N VAL A 20 17.81 -4.62 12.49
CA VAL A 20 18.12 -4.39 13.91
C VAL A 20 19.57 -3.95 14.11
N ALA A 21 20.52 -4.45 13.29
CA ALA A 21 21.92 -4.06 13.33
C ALA A 21 22.20 -2.71 12.64
N SER A 22 21.24 -2.19 11.88
CA SER A 22 21.37 -0.91 11.20
C SER A 22 21.43 0.26 12.18
N LYS A 23 21.98 1.37 11.69
CA LYS A 23 21.98 2.66 12.40
C LYS A 23 20.75 3.48 12.09
N ASP A 24 20.01 3.13 11.05
CA ASP A 24 18.78 3.81 10.67
C ASP A 24 17.60 3.09 11.34
N PRO A 25 16.87 3.74 12.27
CA PRO A 25 15.68 3.16 12.88
C PRO A 25 14.60 2.80 11.86
N TYR A 26 14.57 3.49 10.70
CA TYR A 26 13.61 3.20 9.65
C TYR A 26 13.79 1.80 9.06
N ASP A 27 15.01 1.23 9.07
CA ASP A 27 15.24 -0.11 8.52
C ASP A 27 14.44 -1.20 9.27
N VAL A 28 14.19 -1.02 10.57
CA VAL A 28 13.32 -1.91 11.37
C VAL A 28 11.87 -1.82 10.92
N ILE A 29 11.39 -0.62 10.62
CA ILE A 29 10.03 -0.38 10.13
C ILE A 29 9.89 -0.94 8.71
N LEU A 30 10.86 -0.68 7.84
CA LEU A 30 10.91 -1.17 6.47
C LEU A 30 10.88 -2.70 6.44
N SER A 31 11.68 -3.36 7.28
CA SER A 31 11.65 -4.82 7.37
C SER A 31 10.27 -5.35 7.78
N ASN A 32 9.58 -4.70 8.73
CA ASN A 32 8.20 -5.04 9.06
C ASN A 32 7.24 -4.80 7.89
N ILE A 33 7.40 -3.71 7.14
CA ILE A 33 6.58 -3.38 5.96
C ILE A 33 6.71 -4.48 4.90
N GLU A 34 7.93 -4.91 4.59
CA GLU A 34 8.20 -5.95 3.60
C GLU A 34 7.54 -7.27 4.00
N VAL A 35 7.70 -7.69 5.27
CA VAL A 35 7.06 -8.91 5.79
C VAL A 35 5.54 -8.81 5.75
N VAL A 36 4.96 -7.70 6.21
CA VAL A 36 3.50 -7.50 6.23
C VAL A 36 2.95 -7.53 4.80
N ASN A 37 3.61 -6.88 3.84
CA ASN A 37 3.17 -6.89 2.44
C ASN A 37 3.20 -8.29 1.83
N GLU A 38 4.24 -9.07 2.12
CA GLU A 38 4.35 -10.44 1.61
C GLU A 38 3.26 -11.35 2.20
N LEU A 39 3.02 -11.25 3.51
CA LEU A 39 1.97 -12.04 4.18
C LEU A 39 0.56 -11.59 3.76
N ALA A 40 0.31 -10.28 3.65
CA ALA A 40 -0.99 -9.70 3.31
C ALA A 40 -1.45 -10.03 1.87
N ALA A 41 -0.56 -10.56 1.03
CA ALA A 41 -0.96 -11.09 -0.27
C ALA A 41 -1.93 -12.28 -0.15
N LEU A 42 -1.86 -13.05 0.94
CA LEU A 42 -2.68 -14.24 1.17
C LEU A 42 -3.37 -14.26 2.53
N LEU A 43 -2.96 -13.41 3.48
CA LEU A 43 -3.55 -13.33 4.82
C LEU A 43 -4.45 -12.10 4.97
N GLY A 44 -5.56 -12.29 5.67
CA GLY A 44 -6.41 -11.20 6.14
C GLY A 44 -5.77 -10.43 7.31
N PRO A 45 -6.23 -9.20 7.59
CA PRO A 45 -5.70 -8.39 8.69
C PRO A 45 -5.79 -9.05 10.07
N ASP A 46 -6.81 -9.87 10.31
CA ASP A 46 -7.01 -10.62 11.56
C ASP A 46 -6.07 -11.82 11.72
N GLU A 47 -5.41 -12.25 10.64
CA GLU A 47 -4.43 -13.33 10.64
C GLU A 47 -2.99 -12.81 10.81
N LEU A 48 -2.80 -11.49 10.70
CA LEU A 48 -1.52 -10.80 10.87
C LEU A 48 -1.30 -10.36 12.33
N PRO A 49 -0.04 -10.22 12.78
CA PRO A 49 0.23 -9.69 14.12
C PRO A 49 -0.30 -8.27 14.25
N ALA A 50 -1.16 -8.02 15.25
CA ALA A 50 -1.71 -6.68 15.49
C ALA A 50 -0.61 -5.61 15.65
N ALA A 51 0.50 -5.95 16.30
CA ALA A 51 1.62 -5.03 16.44
C ALA A 51 2.31 -4.69 15.10
N ALA A 52 2.35 -5.64 14.16
CA ALA A 52 2.89 -5.43 12.82
C ALA A 52 2.01 -4.43 12.05
N LEU A 53 0.68 -4.61 12.09
CA LEU A 53 -0.29 -3.71 11.46
C LEU A 53 -0.29 -2.32 12.09
N ILE A 54 -0.19 -2.22 13.42
CA ILE A 54 -0.09 -0.93 14.12
C ILE A 54 1.15 -0.16 13.64
N SER A 55 2.30 -0.81 13.56
CA SER A 55 3.53 -0.21 13.02
C SER A 55 3.36 0.21 11.56
N TYR A 56 2.87 -0.72 10.72
CA TYR A 56 2.68 -0.53 9.28
C TYR A 56 1.78 0.69 8.98
N TYR A 57 0.60 0.76 9.60
CA TYR A 57 -0.33 1.84 9.33
C TYR A 57 0.08 3.16 9.98
N THR A 58 0.85 3.14 11.08
CA THR A 58 1.41 4.37 11.66
C THR A 58 2.49 4.97 10.77
N ASP A 59 3.33 4.14 10.14
CA ASP A 59 4.29 4.59 9.12
C ASP A 59 3.56 5.17 7.90
N PHE A 60 2.56 4.45 7.38
CA PHE A 60 1.71 4.95 6.29
C PHE A 60 1.10 6.31 6.63
N TYR A 61 0.52 6.47 7.83
CA TYR A 61 -0.02 7.75 8.31
C TYR A 61 1.04 8.85 8.28
N GLN A 62 2.22 8.59 8.84
CA GLN A 62 3.32 9.56 8.86
C GLN A 62 3.70 10.00 7.44
N ALA A 63 3.84 9.05 6.51
CA ALA A 63 4.19 9.33 5.12
C ALA A 63 3.11 10.18 4.42
N GLN A 64 1.83 9.85 4.59
CA GLN A 64 0.73 10.63 4.00
C GLN A 64 0.67 12.06 4.58
N MET A 65 0.79 12.20 5.90
CA MET A 65 0.81 13.49 6.58
C MET A 65 1.96 14.38 6.09
N ALA A 66 3.16 13.81 5.91
CA ALA A 66 4.32 14.54 5.43
C ALA A 66 4.19 14.97 3.96
N ASN A 67 3.51 14.17 3.13
CA ASN A 67 3.38 14.41 1.69
C ASN A 67 2.23 15.36 1.33
N GLY A 68 1.08 15.24 1.99
CA GLY A 68 -0.11 16.04 1.66
C GLY A 68 -1.17 16.10 2.75
N GLY A 69 -0.77 15.96 4.02
CA GLY A 69 -1.66 16.21 5.15
C GLY A 69 -2.65 15.09 5.45
N PHE A 70 -3.64 15.42 6.26
CA PHE A 70 -4.60 14.44 6.78
C PHE A 70 -5.65 14.07 5.74
N SER A 71 -5.97 15.00 4.85
CA SER A 71 -6.85 14.74 3.71
C SER A 71 -6.28 13.66 2.79
N GLN A 72 -4.98 13.72 2.45
CA GLN A 72 -4.33 12.68 1.65
C GLN A 72 -4.30 11.34 2.39
N PHE A 73 -4.08 11.34 3.71
CA PHE A 73 -4.19 10.14 4.53
C PHE A 73 -5.60 9.54 4.48
N ALA A 74 -6.63 10.35 4.72
CA ALA A 74 -8.03 9.91 4.69
C ALA A 74 -8.43 9.39 3.31
N PHE A 75 -8.00 10.07 2.24
CA PHE A 75 -8.26 9.67 0.85
C PHE A 75 -7.58 8.33 0.51
N ASN A 76 -6.26 8.23 0.71
CA ASN A 76 -5.49 7.03 0.34
C ASN A 76 -5.76 5.82 1.24
N SER A 77 -6.33 6.02 2.44
CA SER A 77 -6.82 4.93 3.29
C SER A 77 -8.30 4.62 3.08
N GLU A 78 -8.99 5.35 2.19
CA GLU A 78 -10.44 5.30 2.00
C GLU A 78 -11.21 5.47 3.32
N ALA A 79 -10.66 6.24 4.25
CA ALA A 79 -11.14 6.41 5.63
C ALA A 79 -11.42 5.07 6.35
N SER A 80 -10.65 4.02 6.03
CA SER A 80 -10.83 2.67 6.57
C SER A 80 -10.81 2.66 8.11
N PRO A 81 -11.85 2.12 8.77
CA PRO A 81 -11.90 2.03 10.23
C PRO A 81 -10.71 1.27 10.81
N LEU A 82 -10.28 0.18 10.17
CA LEU A 82 -9.09 -0.58 10.57
C LEU A 82 -7.84 0.29 10.61
N VAL A 83 -7.59 1.04 9.53
CA VAL A 83 -6.41 1.92 9.42
C VAL A 83 -6.47 3.02 10.48
N LEU A 84 -7.63 3.66 10.66
CA LEU A 84 -7.84 4.71 11.65
C LEU A 84 -7.64 4.21 13.10
N GLU A 85 -8.07 2.98 13.39
CA GLU A 85 -7.88 2.33 14.69
C GLU A 85 -6.42 1.94 14.93
N CYS A 86 -5.75 1.35 13.94
CA CYS A 86 -4.32 1.04 14.03
C CYS A 86 -3.46 2.28 14.27
N VAL A 87 -3.74 3.39 13.58
CA VAL A 87 -3.02 4.65 13.77
C VAL A 87 -3.29 5.24 15.17
N ALA A 88 -4.55 5.25 15.61
CA ALA A 88 -4.89 5.73 16.96
C ALA A 88 -4.14 4.93 18.04
N ALA A 89 -4.20 3.60 17.93
CA ALA A 89 -3.53 2.68 18.85
C ALA A 89 -2.00 2.82 18.79
N GLY A 90 -1.43 3.00 17.59
CA GLY A 90 0.01 3.19 17.38
C GLY A 90 0.51 4.47 18.04
N LEU A 91 -0.13 5.61 17.76
CA LEU A 91 0.26 6.89 18.35
C LEU A 91 0.19 6.87 19.89
N GLU A 92 -0.81 6.19 20.46
CA GLU A 92 -0.92 5.99 21.91
C GLU A 92 0.20 5.07 22.46
N GLN A 93 0.36 3.88 21.91
CA GLN A 93 1.31 2.87 22.40
C GLN A 93 2.78 3.27 22.19
N MET A 94 3.06 4.04 21.15
CA MET A 94 4.36 4.66 20.87
C MET A 94 4.63 5.88 21.76
N GLY A 95 3.65 6.33 22.56
CA GLY A 95 3.76 7.49 23.42
C GLY A 95 3.92 8.82 22.67
N ALA A 96 3.45 8.88 21.42
CA ALA A 96 3.57 10.03 20.52
C ALA A 96 2.44 11.04 20.77
N ALA A 97 2.39 11.61 21.98
CA ALA A 97 1.23 12.36 22.47
C ALA A 97 0.87 13.59 21.61
N GLN A 98 1.85 14.28 21.02
CA GLN A 98 1.60 15.44 20.17
C GLN A 98 0.93 15.03 18.86
N HIS A 99 1.44 13.99 18.21
CA HIS A 99 0.85 13.39 17.03
C HIS A 99 -0.54 12.80 17.31
N ALA A 100 -0.70 12.09 18.42
CA ALA A 100 -2.01 11.58 18.85
C ALA A 100 -3.06 12.70 19.02
N ALA A 101 -2.66 13.84 19.57
CA ALA A 101 -3.55 14.99 19.72
C ALA A 101 -3.92 15.64 18.37
N VAL A 102 -3.00 15.68 17.40
CA VAL A 102 -3.27 16.14 16.03
C VAL A 102 -4.25 15.18 15.34
N PHE A 103 -3.92 13.88 15.34
CA PHE A 103 -4.73 12.83 14.74
C PHE A 103 -6.15 12.81 15.33
N SER A 104 -6.29 12.89 16.65
CA SER A 104 -7.60 12.88 17.32
C SER A 104 -8.49 14.06 16.91
N ARG A 105 -7.94 15.26 16.71
CA ARG A 105 -8.70 16.42 16.21
C ARG A 105 -9.16 16.20 14.77
N ALA A 106 -8.24 15.76 13.91
CA ALA A 106 -8.55 15.55 12.49
C ALA A 106 -9.54 14.39 12.28
N ARG A 107 -9.39 13.30 13.03
CA ARG A 107 -10.35 12.19 13.07
C ARG A 107 -11.73 12.65 13.57
N ALA A 108 -11.79 13.49 14.60
CA ALA A 108 -13.08 14.00 15.07
C ALA A 108 -13.80 14.87 14.01
N GLU A 109 -13.05 15.59 13.18
CA GLU A 109 -13.63 16.32 12.04
C GLU A 109 -14.14 15.37 10.96
N LEU A 110 -13.37 14.32 10.63
CA LEU A 110 -13.80 13.27 9.69
C LEU A 110 -15.08 12.56 10.19
N ASP A 111 -15.10 12.13 11.45
CA ASP A 111 -16.23 11.45 12.10
C ASP A 111 -17.50 12.34 12.17
N ALA A 112 -17.34 13.66 12.10
CA ALA A 112 -18.44 14.63 12.12
C ALA A 112 -19.01 14.93 10.72
N MET A 113 -18.37 14.45 9.65
CA MET A 113 -18.88 14.60 8.27
C MET A 113 -20.01 13.62 8.00
N SER A 114 -20.89 13.98 7.06
CA SER A 114 -21.90 13.03 6.61
C SER A 114 -21.25 11.96 5.74
N THR A 115 -21.89 10.79 5.65
CA THR A 115 -21.43 9.72 4.74
C THR A 115 -21.37 10.21 3.30
N GLU A 116 -22.34 11.02 2.87
CA GLU A 116 -22.37 11.64 1.54
C GLU A 116 -21.15 12.55 1.30
N ASP A 117 -20.78 13.40 2.28
CA ASP A 117 -19.60 14.26 2.16
C ASP A 117 -18.29 13.44 2.02
N ILE A 118 -18.21 12.30 2.71
CA ILE A 118 -17.04 11.41 2.65
C ILE A 118 -17.00 10.67 1.31
N GLU A 119 -18.12 10.12 0.86
CA GLU A 119 -18.24 9.46 -0.45
C GLU A 119 -17.86 10.43 -1.58
N ASP A 120 -18.46 11.63 -1.60
CA ASP A 120 -18.14 12.68 -2.57
C ASP A 120 -16.66 13.06 -2.53
N PHE A 121 -16.06 13.13 -1.33
CA PHE A 121 -14.65 13.42 -1.19
C PHE A 121 -13.76 12.32 -1.78
N LEU A 122 -14.08 11.05 -1.52
CA LEU A 122 -13.33 9.89 -2.02
C LEU A 122 -13.48 9.70 -3.54
N GLU A 123 -14.61 10.11 -4.12
CA GLU A 123 -14.83 10.08 -5.57
C GLU A 123 -14.25 11.31 -6.31
N SER A 124 -13.82 12.35 -5.57
CA SER A 124 -13.29 13.57 -6.14
C SER A 124 -11.79 13.52 -6.45
N ASP A 125 -11.33 14.43 -7.31
CA ASP A 125 -9.90 14.68 -7.44
C ASP A 125 -9.35 15.31 -6.16
N LEU A 126 -8.24 14.77 -5.65
CA LEU A 126 -7.55 15.31 -4.47
C LEU A 126 -7.00 16.73 -4.73
N PHE A 127 -6.77 17.08 -6.00
CA PHE A 127 -6.24 18.37 -6.44
C PHE A 127 -7.35 19.33 -6.89
N GLY A 128 -7.18 20.63 -6.65
CA GLY A 128 -8.17 21.67 -6.99
C GLY A 128 -8.90 22.23 -5.78
N GLU A 129 -10.05 22.89 -6.01
CA GLU A 129 -10.91 23.39 -4.93
C GLU A 129 -11.65 22.23 -4.27
N ASN A 130 -11.32 21.93 -3.01
CA ASN A 130 -11.93 20.83 -2.27
C ASN A 130 -12.16 21.26 -0.80
N PRO A 131 -13.38 21.70 -0.44
CA PRO A 131 -13.69 22.20 0.91
C PRO A 131 -13.54 21.14 2.01
N VAL A 132 -13.79 19.86 1.69
CA VAL A 132 -13.62 18.75 2.64
C VAL A 132 -12.13 18.56 2.95
N ARG A 133 -11.29 18.51 1.91
CA ARG A 133 -9.83 18.46 2.03
C ARG A 133 -9.31 19.58 2.93
N ASP A 134 -9.67 20.82 2.60
CA ASP A 134 -9.18 22.01 3.32
C ASP A 134 -9.60 21.99 4.80
N ARG A 135 -10.81 21.50 5.10
CA ARG A 135 -11.30 21.34 6.48
C ARG A 135 -10.53 20.26 7.25
N LEU A 136 -10.28 19.11 6.63
CA LEU A 136 -9.51 18.02 7.24
C LEU A 136 -8.07 18.46 7.54
N ASP A 137 -7.42 19.13 6.60
CA ASP A 137 -6.03 19.59 6.78
C ASP A 137 -5.93 20.72 7.82
N ALA A 138 -6.91 21.61 7.87
CA ALA A 138 -6.97 22.64 8.91
C ALA A 138 -7.05 22.04 10.33
N ALA A 139 -7.73 20.90 10.48
CA ALA A 139 -7.84 20.20 11.77
C ALA A 139 -6.52 19.52 12.20
N ALA A 140 -5.69 19.17 11.21
CA ALA A 140 -4.42 18.48 11.38
C ALA A 140 -3.20 19.42 11.51
N VAL A 141 -3.42 20.73 11.57
CA VAL A 141 -2.36 21.71 11.87
C VAL A 141 -1.68 21.35 13.20
N GLY A 142 -0.34 21.45 13.22
CA GLY A 142 0.49 21.06 14.37
C GLY A 142 1.29 19.78 14.15
N PHE A 143 1.05 19.03 13.06
CA PHE A 143 1.78 17.78 12.78
C PHE A 143 3.29 18.02 12.60
N ALA A 144 3.67 18.99 11.77
CA ALA A 144 5.07 19.28 11.47
C ALA A 144 5.84 19.91 12.64
N GLU A 145 5.11 20.54 13.57
CA GLU A 145 5.64 21.15 14.77
C GLU A 145 5.84 20.15 15.92
N ALA A 146 5.40 18.90 15.76
CA ALA A 146 5.54 17.90 16.79
C ALA A 146 7.02 17.56 17.02
N GLU A 147 7.46 17.61 18.28
CA GLU A 147 8.87 17.35 18.65
C GLU A 147 9.22 15.85 18.65
N ASP A 148 8.20 15.00 18.69
CA ASP A 148 8.34 13.55 18.74
C ASP A 148 8.62 12.98 17.34
N ASP A 149 9.73 12.27 17.19
CA ASP A 149 10.08 11.55 15.97
C ASP A 149 9.33 10.21 15.91
N LEU A 150 8.34 10.12 15.02
CA LEU A 150 7.53 8.90 14.84
C LEU A 150 8.35 7.72 14.32
N VAL A 151 9.41 7.94 13.54
CA VAL A 151 10.27 6.85 13.05
C VAL A 151 10.97 6.19 14.23
N ILE A 152 11.59 7.00 15.10
CA ILE A 152 12.28 6.49 16.29
C ILE A 152 11.31 5.76 17.22
N ARG A 153 10.11 6.32 17.43
CA ARG A 153 9.12 5.74 18.33
C ARG A 153 8.51 4.45 17.77
N ASN A 154 8.24 4.38 16.48
CA ASN A 154 7.68 3.20 15.82
C ASN A 154 8.67 2.03 15.81
N ALA A 155 9.93 2.28 15.45
CA ALA A 155 10.99 1.27 15.54
C ALA A 155 11.17 0.74 16.97
N ALA A 156 11.16 1.62 17.98
CA ALA A 156 11.22 1.22 19.38
C ALA A 156 9.99 0.41 19.82
N TYR A 157 8.80 0.74 19.32
CA TYR A 157 7.58 0.01 19.58
C TYR A 157 7.65 -1.43 19.06
N LEU A 158 8.08 -1.64 17.81
CA LEU A 158 8.29 -2.98 17.24
C LEU A 158 9.25 -3.81 18.09
N MET A 159 10.39 -3.24 18.46
CA MET A 159 11.41 -3.94 19.25
C MET A 159 11.03 -4.14 20.73
N SER A 160 9.98 -3.48 21.20
CA SER A 160 9.46 -3.66 22.56
C SER A 160 8.42 -4.78 22.67
N GLN A 161 7.94 -5.32 21.54
CA GLN A 161 6.94 -6.37 21.54
C GLN A 161 7.52 -7.66 22.11
N PRO A 162 6.78 -8.38 22.97
CA PRO A 162 7.28 -9.57 23.65
C PRO A 162 7.57 -10.73 22.69
N ASP A 163 6.86 -10.78 21.56
CA ASP A 163 6.88 -11.90 20.61
C ASP A 163 7.57 -11.53 19.28
N VAL A 164 8.40 -10.47 19.26
CA VAL A 164 9.19 -10.13 18.07
C VAL A 164 10.22 -11.21 17.77
N VAL A 165 10.17 -11.74 16.55
CA VAL A 165 11.08 -12.74 16.01
C VAL A 165 12.11 -12.03 15.14
N VAL A 166 13.38 -12.09 15.55
CA VAL A 166 14.49 -11.50 14.80
C VAL A 166 15.26 -12.60 14.07
N LEU A 167 15.32 -12.53 12.75
CA LEU A 167 15.94 -13.54 11.88
C LEU A 167 16.80 -12.89 10.80
N PRO A 168 17.84 -13.58 10.28
CA PRO A 168 18.55 -13.12 9.09
C PRO A 168 17.58 -12.94 7.91
N GLU A 169 17.78 -11.91 7.10
CA GLU A 169 16.96 -11.62 5.91
C GLU A 169 16.79 -12.84 4.99
N GLU A 170 17.87 -13.62 4.80
CA GLU A 170 17.87 -14.84 3.99
C GLU A 170 16.96 -15.97 4.54
N GLU A 171 16.65 -15.95 5.83
CA GLU A 171 15.77 -16.94 6.47
C GLU A 171 14.29 -16.52 6.47
N ILE A 172 13.99 -15.22 6.36
CA ILE A 172 12.62 -14.68 6.44
C ILE A 172 11.73 -15.27 5.33
N GLN A 173 12.20 -15.27 4.08
CA GLN A 173 11.43 -15.82 2.96
C GLN A 173 11.14 -17.32 3.12
N GLY A 174 12.07 -18.07 3.74
CA GLY A 174 11.86 -19.48 4.05
C GLY A 174 10.75 -19.66 5.09
N LEU A 175 10.80 -18.87 6.16
CA LEU A 175 9.79 -18.88 7.21
C LEU A 175 8.39 -18.51 6.68
N ILE A 176 8.28 -17.44 5.90
CA ILE A 176 7.00 -17.01 5.31
C ILE A 176 6.43 -18.12 4.42
N ARG A 177 7.25 -18.73 3.57
CA ARG A 177 6.83 -19.85 2.72
C ARG A 177 6.33 -21.03 3.53
N ASP A 178 7.08 -21.43 4.55
CA ASP A 178 6.71 -22.56 5.41
C ASP A 178 5.41 -22.27 6.18
N LEU A 179 5.22 -21.02 6.63
CA LEU A 179 4.00 -20.59 7.29
C LEU A 179 2.78 -20.65 6.36
N LEU A 180 2.91 -20.12 5.15
CA LEU A 180 1.82 -20.11 4.17
C LEU A 180 1.48 -21.52 3.68
N ALA A 181 2.47 -22.42 3.57
CA ALA A 181 2.28 -23.81 3.18
C ALA A 181 1.41 -24.63 4.16
N GLU A 182 1.31 -24.19 5.42
CA GLU A 182 0.46 -24.82 6.44
C GLU A 182 -1.00 -24.33 6.39
N LEU A 183 -1.31 -23.32 5.56
CA LEU A 183 -2.69 -22.84 5.40
C LEU A 183 -3.56 -23.93 4.73
N PRO A 184 -4.66 -24.37 5.36
CA PRO A 184 -5.50 -25.44 4.82
C PRO A 184 -6.22 -25.06 3.53
N ASP A 185 -6.38 -23.76 3.28
CA ASP A 185 -7.07 -23.12 2.17
C ASP A 185 -6.11 -22.35 1.25
N LEU A 186 -4.80 -22.60 1.31
CA LEU A 186 -3.78 -21.91 0.49
C LEU A 186 -4.15 -21.88 -1.00
N ALA A 187 -4.49 -23.03 -1.58
CA ALA A 187 -4.80 -23.14 -2.99
C ALA A 187 -6.05 -22.33 -3.41
N GLU A 188 -7.02 -22.17 -2.49
CA GLU A 188 -8.20 -21.33 -2.73
C GLU A 188 -7.83 -19.84 -2.68
N ARG A 189 -6.97 -19.44 -1.73
CA ARG A 189 -6.47 -18.07 -1.61
C ARG A 189 -5.61 -17.67 -2.81
N GLU A 190 -4.72 -18.55 -3.26
CA GLU A 190 -3.89 -18.32 -4.45
C GLU A 190 -4.75 -18.17 -5.71
N ALA A 191 -5.75 -19.02 -5.90
CA ALA A 191 -6.68 -18.91 -7.01
C ALA A 191 -7.49 -17.60 -6.95
N ALA A 192 -7.96 -17.21 -5.77
CA ALA A 192 -8.68 -15.96 -5.58
C ALA A 192 -7.80 -14.73 -5.89
N LEU A 193 -6.51 -14.76 -5.54
CA LEU A 193 -5.54 -13.72 -5.87
C LEU A 193 -5.28 -13.65 -7.37
N GLU A 194 -5.13 -14.80 -8.04
CA GLU A 194 -4.96 -14.87 -9.50
C GLU A 194 -6.21 -14.36 -10.24
N ASP A 195 -7.40 -14.62 -9.70
CA ASP A 195 -8.69 -14.17 -10.24
C ASP A 195 -9.01 -12.69 -9.91
N MET A 196 -8.19 -11.99 -9.12
CA MET A 196 -8.44 -10.59 -8.81
C MET A 196 -8.39 -9.73 -10.07
N PRO A 197 -9.39 -8.87 -10.31
CA PRO A 197 -9.43 -8.00 -11.47
C PRO A 197 -8.23 -7.06 -11.43
N GLN A 198 -7.48 -7.03 -12.53
CA GLN A 198 -6.36 -6.13 -12.68
C GLN A 198 -6.85 -4.78 -13.23
N PRO A 199 -6.15 -3.68 -12.95
CA PRO A 199 -6.41 -2.42 -13.65
C PRO A 199 -6.26 -2.58 -15.16
N ASP A 200 -7.04 -1.81 -15.94
CA ASP A 200 -7.03 -1.85 -17.41
C ASP A 200 -5.62 -1.76 -18.01
N PHE A 201 -4.74 -0.95 -17.42
CA PHE A 201 -3.37 -0.79 -17.90
C PHE A 201 -2.54 -2.08 -17.86
N VAL A 202 -2.83 -2.96 -16.90
CA VAL A 202 -2.22 -4.29 -16.79
C VAL A 202 -2.72 -5.19 -17.91
N TYR A 203 -4.04 -5.25 -18.13
CA TYR A 203 -4.62 -6.05 -19.21
C TYR A 203 -4.14 -5.60 -20.59
N ILE A 204 -4.02 -4.29 -20.81
CA ILE A 204 -3.47 -3.72 -22.04
C ILE A 204 -2.02 -4.18 -22.24
N ALA A 205 -1.16 -4.08 -21.21
CA ALA A 205 0.23 -4.52 -21.28
C ALA A 205 0.34 -6.03 -21.57
N ILE A 206 -0.45 -6.86 -20.90
CA ILE A 206 -0.53 -8.31 -21.14
C ILE A 206 -0.92 -8.59 -22.59
N GLY A 207 -2.05 -8.03 -23.05
CA GLY A 207 -2.56 -8.29 -24.39
C GLY A 207 -1.62 -7.81 -25.51
N LEU A 208 -0.90 -6.70 -25.30
CA LEU A 208 0.16 -6.25 -26.21
C LEU A 208 1.34 -7.21 -26.22
N CYS A 209 1.80 -7.67 -25.04
CA CYS A 209 2.89 -8.64 -24.93
C CYS A 209 2.56 -9.94 -25.64
N GLU A 210 1.38 -10.52 -25.39
CA GLU A 210 0.95 -11.76 -26.02
C GLU A 210 0.93 -11.67 -27.55
N ARG A 211 0.39 -10.58 -28.09
CA ARG A 211 0.34 -10.34 -29.54
C ARG A 211 1.71 -10.08 -30.15
N ALA A 212 2.64 -9.50 -29.38
CA ALA A 212 4.02 -9.27 -29.80
C ALA A 212 4.95 -10.49 -29.56
N GLY A 213 4.45 -11.57 -28.96
CA GLY A 213 5.26 -12.73 -28.59
C GLY A 213 6.32 -12.39 -27.52
N LEU A 214 5.90 -11.61 -26.52
CA LEU A 214 6.63 -11.23 -25.32
C LEU A 214 5.95 -11.86 -24.10
N THR A 215 6.73 -12.11 -23.04
CA THR A 215 6.21 -12.49 -21.73
C THR A 215 6.40 -11.33 -20.78
N LEU A 216 5.30 -10.80 -20.25
CA LEU A 216 5.33 -9.74 -19.25
C LEU A 216 5.92 -10.28 -17.94
N ASP A 217 6.89 -9.56 -17.38
CA ASP A 217 7.45 -9.82 -16.03
C ASP A 217 6.73 -8.94 -15.00
N ARG A 218 6.82 -7.61 -15.15
CA ARG A 218 6.18 -6.64 -14.26
C ARG A 218 6.05 -5.26 -14.89
N ILE A 219 5.05 -4.51 -14.45
CA ILE A 219 4.94 -3.07 -14.73
C ILE A 219 5.85 -2.31 -13.76
N THR A 220 6.61 -1.34 -14.27
CA THR A 220 7.63 -0.63 -13.51
C THR A 220 7.25 0.81 -13.20
N ALA A 221 6.55 1.50 -14.09
CA ALA A 221 6.13 2.90 -13.88
C ALA A 221 4.99 3.31 -14.81
N GLY A 222 4.20 4.29 -14.36
CA GLY A 222 3.38 5.14 -15.22
C GLY A 222 3.97 6.55 -15.23
N SER A 223 4.17 7.13 -16.40
CA SER A 223 4.67 8.51 -16.57
C SER A 223 3.69 9.33 -17.40
N PRO A 224 3.44 10.61 -17.06
CA PRO A 224 2.69 11.49 -17.94
C PRO A 224 3.37 11.60 -19.32
N GLY A 225 2.65 11.26 -20.37
CA GLY A 225 3.05 11.43 -21.76
C GLY A 225 2.79 12.85 -22.28
N GLU A 226 3.29 13.17 -23.47
CA GLU A 226 3.19 14.52 -24.06
C GLU A 226 1.73 14.97 -24.32
N GLY A 227 0.80 14.03 -24.46
CA GLY A 227 -0.63 14.26 -24.70
C GLY A 227 -1.48 14.39 -23.43
N GLY A 228 -0.90 14.22 -22.24
CA GLY A 228 -1.62 14.18 -20.96
C GLY A 228 -2.16 12.80 -20.57
N GLU A 229 -2.03 11.80 -21.43
CA GLU A 229 -2.26 10.39 -21.10
C GLU A 229 -1.03 9.79 -20.41
N ILE A 230 -1.17 8.61 -19.78
CA ILE A 230 -0.07 7.95 -19.05
C ILE A 230 0.62 6.93 -19.96
N ASP A 231 1.93 7.07 -20.11
CA ASP A 231 2.81 6.09 -20.73
C ASP A 231 3.19 5.04 -19.66
N TRP A 232 2.91 3.78 -19.97
CA TRP A 232 3.19 2.68 -19.04
C TRP A 232 4.44 1.94 -19.44
N PHE A 233 5.40 1.85 -18.52
CA PHE A 233 6.66 1.15 -18.66
C PHE A 233 6.62 -0.20 -17.94
N PHE A 234 7.19 -1.23 -18.58
CA PHE A 234 7.17 -2.59 -18.05
C PHE A 234 8.34 -3.42 -18.57
N LEU A 235 8.73 -4.43 -17.79
CA LEU A 235 9.76 -5.40 -18.15
C LEU A 235 9.13 -6.63 -18.78
N THR A 236 9.79 -7.15 -19.81
CA THR A 236 9.47 -8.44 -20.43
C THR A 236 10.71 -9.33 -20.46
N ASP A 237 10.55 -10.56 -20.96
CA ASP A 237 11.65 -11.48 -21.28
C ASP A 237 12.69 -10.88 -22.25
N LYS A 238 12.37 -9.77 -22.93
CA LYS A 238 13.27 -9.07 -23.87
C LYS A 238 13.68 -7.67 -23.40
N GLY A 239 13.48 -7.37 -22.12
CA GLY A 239 13.88 -6.10 -21.51
C GLY A 239 12.74 -5.08 -21.41
N LEU A 240 13.10 -3.81 -21.23
CA LEU A 240 12.15 -2.74 -21.00
C LEU A 240 11.34 -2.44 -22.26
N HIS A 241 10.02 -2.32 -22.09
CA HIS A 241 9.06 -1.91 -23.09
C HIS A 241 8.15 -0.83 -22.50
N ARG A 242 7.44 -0.12 -23.37
CA ARG A 242 6.43 0.84 -22.97
C ARG A 242 5.25 0.80 -23.93
N TYR A 243 4.07 1.16 -23.47
CA TYR A 243 2.97 1.45 -24.36
C TYR A 243 2.41 2.85 -24.11
N GLU A 244 1.93 3.46 -25.18
CA GLU A 244 1.19 4.72 -25.15
C GLU A 244 -0.25 4.46 -25.58
N THR A 245 -1.20 5.20 -25.01
CA THR A 245 -2.56 5.24 -25.51
C THR A 245 -2.68 6.35 -26.56
N VAL A 246 -3.36 6.06 -27.67
CA VAL A 246 -3.62 7.00 -28.76
C VAL A 246 -5.07 6.83 -29.20
N GLY A 247 -5.97 7.59 -28.58
CA GLY A 247 -7.41 7.47 -28.84
C GLY A 247 -7.97 6.16 -28.28
N ASP A 248 -8.48 5.28 -29.14
CA ASP A 248 -9.02 3.96 -28.77
C ASP A 248 -8.00 2.81 -28.96
N GLU A 249 -6.74 3.15 -29.26
CA GLU A 249 -5.66 2.19 -29.49
C GLU A 249 -4.55 2.32 -28.44
N ALA A 250 -3.87 1.20 -28.19
CA ALA A 250 -2.61 1.15 -27.46
C ALA A 250 -1.49 0.76 -28.41
N VAL A 251 -0.34 1.42 -28.26
CA VAL A 251 0.81 1.30 -29.16
C VAL A 251 2.03 0.89 -28.36
N LEU A 252 2.62 -0.25 -28.71
CA LEU A 252 3.77 -0.84 -28.04
C LEU A 252 5.08 -0.36 -28.67
N TYR A 253 6.03 0.02 -27.82
CA TYR A 253 7.37 0.47 -28.17
C TYR A 253 8.44 -0.26 -27.35
N PRO A 254 9.69 -0.30 -27.83
CA PRO A 254 10.82 -0.61 -26.96
C PRO A 254 10.92 0.46 -25.85
N GLY A 255 11.50 0.08 -24.71
CA GLY A 255 11.65 1.00 -23.56
C GLY A 255 12.48 2.24 -23.89
N GLU A 256 13.41 2.12 -24.84
CA GLU A 256 14.12 3.23 -25.47
C GLU A 256 13.89 3.22 -26.98
N GLY A 257 13.40 4.34 -27.51
CA GLY A 257 13.14 4.54 -28.94
C GLY A 257 11.65 4.64 -29.28
N ASP A 258 11.38 5.02 -30.54
CA ASP A 258 10.05 5.36 -31.04
C ASP A 258 9.61 4.48 -32.21
N GLU A 259 10.27 3.33 -32.40
CA GLU A 259 9.88 2.35 -33.41
C GLU A 259 8.68 1.54 -32.88
N GLU A 260 7.53 1.72 -33.52
CA GLU A 260 6.30 0.99 -33.19
C GLU A 260 6.51 -0.53 -33.42
N ILE A 261 6.34 -1.31 -32.36
CA ILE A 261 6.39 -2.78 -32.39
C ILE A 261 5.02 -3.35 -32.79
N LEU A 262 3.96 -2.81 -32.18
CA LEU A 262 2.59 -3.30 -32.33
C LEU A 262 1.61 -2.18 -32.02
N ARG A 263 0.46 -2.20 -32.69
CA ARG A 263 -0.71 -1.36 -32.38
C ARG A 263 -1.95 -2.23 -32.30
N ALA A 264 -2.79 -2.00 -31.30
CA ALA A 264 -4.01 -2.75 -31.08
C ALA A 264 -5.10 -1.86 -30.47
N ARG A 265 -6.36 -2.12 -30.81
CA ARG A 265 -7.49 -1.44 -30.17
C ARG A 265 -7.61 -1.90 -28.72
N ILE A 266 -7.79 -0.95 -27.80
CA ILE A 266 -7.89 -1.21 -26.35
C ILE A 266 -9.02 -2.16 -26.03
N ALA A 267 -10.19 -1.99 -26.68
CA ALA A 267 -11.34 -2.87 -26.49
C ALA A 267 -11.06 -4.35 -26.86
N ASP A 268 -10.04 -4.61 -27.69
CA ASP A 268 -9.64 -5.98 -28.05
C ASP A 268 -8.59 -6.55 -27.05
N LEU A 269 -8.07 -5.74 -26.11
CA LEU A 269 -7.05 -6.10 -25.12
C LEU A 269 -7.63 -6.28 -23.72
N LEU A 270 -8.75 -5.62 -23.42
CA LEU A 270 -9.44 -5.75 -22.15
C LEU A 270 -10.22 -7.08 -22.07
N PRO A 271 -10.37 -7.67 -20.88
CA PRO A 271 -11.22 -8.83 -20.70
C PRO A 271 -12.66 -8.52 -21.13
N VAL A 272 -13.32 -9.50 -21.74
CA VAL A 272 -14.74 -9.37 -22.13
C VAL A 272 -15.58 -9.42 -20.86
N GLY A 273 -16.22 -8.29 -20.52
CA GLY A 273 -17.16 -8.18 -19.39
C GLY A 273 -18.45 -8.98 -19.57
#